data_AF-A0A329EGN0-F1
#
_entry.id   AF-A0A329EGN0-F1
#
_cell.length_a   1.000
_cell.length_b   1.000
_cell.length_c   1.000
_cell.angle_alpha   90.00
_cell.angle_beta   90.00
_cell.angle_gamma   90.00
#
_symmetry.space_group_name_H-M   'P 1'
#
loop_
_entity.id
_entity.type
_entity.pdbx_description
1 polymer ?
#
loop_
_entity_poly.entity_id
_entity_poly.type
_entity_poly.pdbx_seq_one_letter_code
_entity_poly.pdbx_strand_id
1 'polypeptide(L)' 'MNTRTCSICEMGQLILHTEMVTVEYLGQQDQIESQYSMCDYCNSEQAGADEARFNQLAMNAFKKQELKTV' A
#
# COMPACT_ATOMS: atom_id res chain seq x y z
N MET A 1 -10.60 16.42 -2.85
CA MET A 1 -9.72 15.55 -2.06
C MET A 1 -10.56 14.97 -0.93
N ASN A 2 -10.77 13.65 -0.91
CA ASN A 2 -11.47 12.97 0.18
C ASN A 2 -10.43 12.58 1.23
N THR A 3 -10.16 13.47 2.19
CA THR A 3 -9.32 13.14 3.34
C THR A 3 -10.17 12.41 4.39
N ARG A 4 -9.61 11.34 4.97
CA ARG A 4 -10.26 10.58 6.05
C ARG A 4 -9.64 10.97 7.38
N THR A 5 -10.43 11.11 8.43
CA THR A 5 -9.88 11.36 9.78
C THR A 5 -9.09 10.14 10.25
N CYS A 6 -7.94 10.39 10.89
CA CYS A 6 -7.09 9.36 11.48
C CYS A 6 -7.81 8.64 12.63
N SER A 7 -7.98 7.32 12.52
CA SER A 7 -8.63 6.51 13.57
C SER A 7 -7.78 6.27 14.82
N ILE A 8 -6.51 6.67 14.80
CA ILE A 8 -5.55 6.46 15.91
C ILE A 8 -5.52 7.67 16.83
N CYS A 9 -5.45 8.87 16.28
CA CYS A 9 -5.38 10.11 17.07
C CYS A 9 -6.66 10.94 17.04
N GLU A 10 -7.58 10.65 16.12
CA GLU A 10 -8.85 11.37 15.91
C GLU A 10 -8.73 12.88 15.63
N MET A 11 -7.49 13.40 15.51
CA MET A 11 -7.19 14.82 15.32
C MET A 11 -6.73 15.14 13.90
N GLY A 12 -5.90 14.27 13.31
CA GLY A 12 -5.31 14.50 12.00
C GLY A 12 -6.11 13.92 10.83
N GLN A 13 -5.69 14.31 9.63
CA GLN A 13 -6.19 13.79 8.36
C GLN A 13 -5.19 12.77 7.77
N LEU A 14 -5.73 11.74 7.14
CA LEU A 14 -4.99 10.74 6.40
C LEU A 14 -4.71 11.25 4.99
N ILE A 15 -3.43 11.40 4.66
CA ILE A 15 -2.91 11.80 3.35
C ILE A 15 -2.44 10.53 2.63
N LEU A 16 -2.91 10.30 1.39
CA LEU A 16 -2.50 9.15 0.59
C LEU A 16 -1.07 9.31 0.08
N HIS A 17 -0.29 8.24 0.20
CA HIS A 17 1.06 8.09 -0.32
C HIS A 17 1.14 6.84 -1.20
N THR A 18 1.99 6.92 -2.23
CA THR A 18 2.35 5.79 -3.08
C THR A 18 3.88 5.68 -3.08
N GLU A 19 4.39 4.48 -2.90
CA GLU A 19 5.82 4.18 -2.95
C GLU A 19 6.10 2.87 -3.69
N MET A 20 7.32 2.73 -4.19
CA MET A 20 7.81 1.45 -4.72
C MET A 20 8.37 0.62 -3.57
N VAL A 21 7.84 -0.59 -3.36
CA VAL A 21 8.33 -1.53 -2.36
C VAL A 21 8.92 -2.75 -3.03
N THR A 22 10.05 -3.23 -2.53
CA THR A 22 10.61 -4.51 -2.94
C THR A 22 9.80 -5.65 -2.33
N VAL A 23 9.34 -6.58 -3.18
CA VAL A 23 8.60 -7.78 -2.78
C VAL A 23 9.33 -9.02 -3.28
N GLU A 24 9.13 -10.13 -2.56
CA GLU A 24 9.69 -11.44 -2.95
C GLU A 24 8.57 -12.46 -3.15
N TYR A 25 8.66 -13.24 -4.23
CA TYR A 25 7.81 -14.40 -4.46
C TYR A 25 8.59 -15.49 -5.20
N LEU A 26 8.59 -16.72 -4.67
CA LEU A 26 9.31 -17.87 -5.25
C LEU A 26 10.81 -17.60 -5.52
N GLY A 27 11.45 -16.80 -4.66
CA GLY A 27 12.85 -16.41 -4.79
C GLY A 27 13.14 -15.34 -5.85
N GLN A 28 12.11 -14.83 -6.52
CA GLN A 28 12.21 -13.68 -7.42
C GLN A 28 11.87 -12.42 -6.64
N GLN A 29 12.70 -11.39 -6.80
CA GLN A 29 12.50 -10.08 -6.19
C GLN A 29 12.27 -9.03 -7.26
N ASP A 30 11.25 -8.21 -7.07
CA ASP A 30 10.97 -7.05 -7.91
C ASP A 30 10.30 -5.94 -7.08
N GLN A 31 10.07 -4.78 -7.69
CA GLN A 31 9.38 -3.65 -7.07
C GLN A 31 7.93 -3.53 -7.56
N ILE A 32 7.01 -3.32 -6.62
CA ILE A 32 5.61 -2.99 -6.92
C ILE A 32 5.22 -1.66 -6.29
N GLU A 33 4.22 -0.98 -6.87
CA GLU A 33 3.58 0.15 -6.20
C GLU A 33 2.78 -0.33 -4.99
N SER A 34 2.96 0.37 -3.87
CA SER A 34 2.22 0.20 -2.63
C SER A 34 1.63 1.54 -2.19
N GLN A 35 0.39 1.51 -1.74
CA GLN A 35 -0.34 2.66 -1.21
C GLN A 35 -0.57 2.51 0.29
N TYR A 36 -0.45 3.63 0.99
CA TYR A 36 -0.82 3.79 2.39
C TYR A 36 -1.24 5.24 2.61
N SER A 37 -1.89 5.52 3.73
CA SER A 37 -2.12 6.88 4.18
C SER A 37 -1.30 7.20 5.42
N MET A 38 -0.70 8.38 5.48
CA MET A 38 0.01 8.89 6.65
C MET A 38 -0.81 10.01 7.30
N CYS A 39 -0.93 9.97 8.63
CA CYS A 39 -1.59 11.03 9.37
C CYS A 39 -0.70 12.27 9.47
N ASP A 40 -1.22 13.43 9.08
CA ASP A 40 -0.54 14.73 9.15
C ASP A 40 -0.27 15.27 10.57
N TYR A 41 -0.87 14.64 11.59
CA TYR A 41 -0.75 15.05 12.99
C TYR A 41 0.10 14.09 13.81
N CYS A 42 -0.22 12.80 13.80
CA CYS A 42 0.45 11.80 14.63
C CYS A 42 1.45 10.93 13.86
N ASN A 43 1.59 11.12 12.55
CA ASN A 43 2.47 10.34 11.66
C ASN A 43 2.18 8.83 11.62
N SER A 44 1.02 8.38 12.13
CA SER A 44 0.60 6.99 11.99
C SER A 44 0.35 6.67 10.52
N GLU A 45 1.00 5.62 10.03
CA GLU A 45 0.70 4.98 8.76
C GLU A 45 -0.51 4.05 8.90
N GLN A 46 -1.39 4.06 7.90
CA GLN A 46 -2.62 3.29 7.87
C GLN A 46 -2.95 2.86 6.44
N ALA A 47 -3.36 1.61 6.25
CA ALA A 47 -3.94 1.14 5.00
C ALA A 47 -5.44 0.88 5.21
N GLY A 48 -6.28 1.69 4.56
CA GLY A 48 -7.73 1.47 4.53
C GLY A 48 -8.10 0.39 3.51
N ALA A 49 -9.41 0.16 3.35
CA ALA A 49 -9.92 -0.86 2.43
C ALA A 49 -9.49 -0.64 0.97
N ASP A 50 -9.44 0.62 0.52
CA ASP A 50 -9.04 0.95 -0.85
C ASP A 50 -7.54 0.70 -1.08
N GLU A 51 -6.68 1.16 -0.16
CA GLU A 51 -5.23 0.92 -0.22
C GLU A 51 -4.91 -0.57 -0.14
N ALA A 52 -5.53 -1.30 0.79
CA ALA A 52 -5.33 -2.74 0.94
C ALA A 52 -5.73 -3.50 -0.34
N ARG A 53 -6.83 -3.10 -0.98
CA ARG A 53 -7.26 -3.67 -2.26
C ARG A 53 -6.26 -3.37 -3.36
N PHE A 54 -5.79 -2.13 -3.48
CA PHE A 54 -4.78 -1.74 -4.48
C PHE A 54 -3.51 -2.58 -4.32
N ASN A 55 -2.96 -2.65 -3.10
CA ASN A 55 -1.72 -3.39 -2.80
C ASN A 55 -1.88 -4.89 -3.07
N GLN A 56 -3.03 -5.47 -2.70
CA GLN A 56 -3.33 -6.87 -2.98
C GLN A 56 -3.36 -7.17 -4.49
N LEU A 57 -3.95 -6.27 -5.28
CA LEU A 57 -3.99 -6.42 -6.74
C LEU A 57 -2.60 -6.29 -7.35
N ALA A 58 -1.77 -5.35 -6.88
CA ALA A 58 -0.38 -5.20 -7.31
C ALA A 58 0.43 -6.48 -7.03
N MET A 59 0.36 -7.01 -5.81
CA MET A 59 1.04 -8.26 -5.45
C MET A 59 0.52 -9.47 -6.27
N ASN A 60 -0.78 -9.53 -6.54
CA ASN A 60 -1.36 -10.59 -7.37
C ASN A 60 -0.91 -10.48 -8.84
N ALA A 61 -0.75 -9.27 -9.37
CA ALA A 61 -0.23 -9.05 -10.71
C ALA A 61 1.22 -9.53 -10.80
N PHE A 62 2.06 -9.16 -9.84
CA PHE A 62 3.44 -9.64 -9.71
C PHE A 62 3.51 -11.18 -9.66
N LYS A 63 2.79 -11.81 -8.72
CA LYS A 63 2.73 -13.28 -8.63
C LYS A 63 2.32 -13.96 -9.94
N LYS A 64 1.36 -13.37 -10.67
CA LYS A 64 0.92 -13.88 -11.98
C LYS A 64 1.96 -13.70 -13.07
N GLN A 65 2.80 -12.66 -13.01
CA GLN A 65 3.93 -12.48 -13.93
C GLN A 65 4.98 -13.55 -13.66
N GLU A 66 5.38 -13.75 -12.40
CA GLU A 66 6.38 -14.75 -12.03
C GLU A 66 5.94 -16.18 -12.38
N LEU A 67 4.68 -16.54 -12.16
CA LEU A 67 4.15 -17.86 -12.54
C LEU A 67 4.07 -18.11 -14.05
N LYS A 68 4.15 -17.08 -14.90
CA LYS A 68 4.21 -17.23 -16.36
C LYS A 68 5.63 -17.41 -16.88
N THR A 69 6.63 -17.06 -16.07
CA THR A 69 8.04 -17.08 -16.44
C THR A 69 8.72 -18.41 -16.08
N VAL A 70 8.08 -19.21 -15.20
CA VAL A 70 8.46 -20.59 -14.86
C VAL A 70 7.82 -21.58 -15.81
#